data_AF-A0A7S1UW15-F1
#
_entry.id   AF-A0A7S1UW15-F1
#
_cell.length_a   1.000
_cell.length_b   1.000
_cell.length_c   1.000
_cell.angle_alpha   90.00
_cell.angle_beta   90.00
_cell.angle_gamma   90.00
#
_symmetry.space_group_name_H-M   'P 1'
#
loop_
_entity.id
_entity.type
_entity.pdbx_description
1 polymer ?
#
loop_
_entity_poly.entity_id
_entity_poly.type
_entity_poly.pdbx_seq_one_letter_code
_entity_poly.pdbx_strand_id
1 'polypeptide(L)'
;ESKMDQAASNSATVVSATTIVAGLVAVFVLVLLLRPKREKKKRRFSYTSAAMAIGGFPEKANFPDPVINAALFFDDPPTLDDLTAKVVPKMLQFERFKTIPLPHQRSSRPCAGMPIDHAHFVRVFEVKGDDEVMRCVRDHLHDPLSKGGRPADLPWWELLLIKN
;
A
#
# COMPACT_ATOMS: atom_id res chain seq x y z
N GLU A 1 43.30 31.97 -51.65
CA GLU A 1 41.82 31.98 -51.56
C GLU A 1 41.21 30.93 -50.62
N SER A 2 41.88 29.84 -50.24
CA SER A 2 41.23 28.73 -49.51
C SER A 2 40.95 28.90 -48.00
N LYS A 3 41.31 30.01 -47.33
CA LYS A 3 41.13 30.16 -45.86
C LYS A 3 39.94 31.02 -45.42
N MET A 4 39.39 31.85 -46.30
CA MET A 4 38.24 32.72 -45.97
C MET A 4 36.90 31.98 -46.08
N ASP A 5 36.77 31.03 -47.01
CA ASP A 5 35.52 30.29 -47.21
C ASP A 5 35.22 29.27 -46.10
N GLN A 6 36.25 28.78 -45.41
CA GLN A 6 36.11 27.80 -44.33
C GLN A 6 35.57 28.42 -43.02
N ALA A 7 35.85 29.70 -42.76
CA ALA A 7 35.35 30.40 -41.58
C ALA A 7 33.84 30.72 -41.70
N ALA A 8 33.38 31.04 -42.91
CA ALA A 8 31.96 31.30 -43.17
C ALA A 8 31.10 30.03 -43.07
N SER A 9 31.61 28.90 -43.58
CA SER A 9 30.90 27.60 -43.55
C SER A 9 30.70 27.07 -42.11
N ASN A 10 31.72 27.21 -41.25
CA ASN A 10 31.64 26.80 -39.84
C ASN A 10 30.73 27.73 -39.01
N SER A 11 30.68 29.03 -39.35
CA SER A 11 29.81 29.98 -38.65
C SER A 11 28.33 29.74 -38.99
N ALA A 12 28.01 29.44 -40.25
CA ALA A 12 26.64 29.15 -40.69
C ALA A 12 26.09 27.84 -40.10
N THR A 13 26.93 26.81 -39.97
CA THR A 13 26.53 25.52 -39.37
C THR A 13 26.33 25.61 -37.85
N VAL A 14 27.14 26.40 -37.14
CA VAL A 14 26.97 26.61 -35.68
C VAL A 14 25.73 27.46 -35.37
N VAL A 15 25.40 28.45 -36.19
CA VAL A 15 24.17 29.26 -36.04
C VAL A 15 22.91 28.43 -36.34
N SER A 16 22.98 27.51 -37.31
CA SER A 16 21.88 26.59 -37.62
C SER A 16 21.68 25.53 -36.51
N ALA A 17 22.75 24.97 -35.96
CA ALA A 17 22.65 23.97 -34.89
C ALA A 17 22.11 24.57 -33.57
N THR A 18 22.53 25.78 -33.21
CA THR A 18 22.09 26.45 -31.97
C THR A 18 20.63 26.88 -32.00
N THR A 19 20.12 27.29 -33.16
CA THR A 19 18.69 27.63 -33.34
C THR A 19 17.78 26.41 -33.28
N ILE A 20 18.21 25.27 -33.84
CA ILE A 20 17.47 24.00 -33.74
C ILE A 20 17.39 23.53 -32.27
N VAL A 21 18.51 23.57 -31.54
CA VAL A 21 18.54 23.15 -30.13
C VAL A 21 17.66 24.08 -29.27
N ALA A 22 17.74 25.40 -29.48
CA ALA A 22 16.89 26.35 -28.77
C ALA A 22 15.39 26.13 -29.06
N GLY A 23 15.04 25.82 -30.32
CA GLY A 23 13.66 25.49 -30.71
C GLY A 23 13.15 24.22 -30.03
N LEU A 24 13.95 23.15 -29.99
CA LEU A 24 13.59 21.89 -29.34
C LEU A 24 13.42 22.04 -27.82
N VAL A 25 14.28 22.83 -27.16
CA VAL A 25 14.16 23.12 -25.74
C VAL A 25 12.89 23.93 -25.45
N ALA A 26 12.57 24.93 -26.27
CA ALA A 26 11.36 25.72 -26.13
C ALA A 26 10.09 24.86 -26.27
N VAL A 27 10.05 23.96 -27.26
CA VAL A 27 8.94 23.01 -27.45
C VAL A 27 8.84 22.05 -26.27
N PHE A 28 9.95 21.52 -25.76
CA PHE A 28 9.95 20.60 -24.62
C PHE A 28 9.42 21.28 -23.34
N VAL A 29 9.86 22.51 -23.06
CA VAL A 29 9.36 23.30 -21.92
C VAL A 29 7.87 23.61 -22.09
N LEU A 30 7.44 23.98 -23.30
CA LEU A 30 6.03 24.23 -23.59
C LEU A 30 5.18 22.96 -23.35
N VAL A 31 5.65 21.79 -23.79
CA VAL A 31 4.96 20.51 -23.55
C VAL A 31 4.89 20.19 -22.06
N LEU A 32 5.94 20.47 -21.27
CA LEU A 32 5.91 20.27 -19.82
C LEU A 32 4.94 21.21 -19.12
N LEU A 33 4.83 22.47 -19.57
CA LEU A 33 3.91 23.46 -19.01
C LEU A 33 2.45 23.19 -19.41
N LEU A 34 2.22 22.66 -20.62
CA LEU A 34 0.90 22.31 -21.14
C LEU A 34 0.43 20.91 -20.73
N ARG A 35 1.23 20.12 -20.00
CA ARG A 35 0.76 18.85 -19.44
C ARG A 35 -0.40 19.16 -18.48
N PRO A 36 -1.62 18.66 -18.75
CA PRO A 36 -2.72 18.85 -17.82
C PRO A 36 -2.28 18.26 -16.47
N LYS A 37 -2.24 19.10 -15.43
CA LYS A 37 -1.99 18.63 -14.06
C LYS A 37 -3.01 17.55 -13.81
N ARG A 38 -2.58 16.28 -13.76
CA ARG A 38 -3.45 15.18 -13.32
C ARG A 38 -4.02 15.61 -11.99
N GLU A 39 -5.31 15.94 -11.96
CA GLU A 39 -5.97 16.17 -10.70
C GLU A 39 -5.77 14.90 -9.89
N LYS A 40 -5.08 15.03 -8.76
CA LYS A 40 -4.98 13.93 -7.80
C LYS A 40 -6.42 13.63 -7.43
N LYS A 41 -7.02 12.58 -8.00
CA LYS A 41 -8.33 12.08 -7.58
C LYS A 41 -8.24 11.90 -6.07
N LYS A 42 -8.81 12.83 -5.31
CA LYS A 42 -8.94 12.70 -3.87
C LYS A 42 -9.84 11.48 -3.69
N ARG A 43 -9.29 10.37 -3.22
CA ARG A 43 -10.09 9.20 -2.84
C ARG A 43 -11.17 9.71 -1.90
N ARG A 44 -12.44 9.51 -2.27
CA ARG A 44 -13.53 9.67 -1.31
C ARG A 44 -13.25 8.64 -0.22
N PHE A 45 -13.00 9.13 1.00
CA PHE A 45 -12.90 8.25 2.16
C PHE A 45 -14.20 7.44 2.23
N SER A 46 -14.11 6.13 2.45
CA SER A 46 -15.31 5.33 2.72
C SER A 46 -16.03 5.93 3.93
N TYR A 47 -17.35 5.74 4.00
CA TYR A 47 -18.21 6.29 5.05
C TYR A 47 -17.63 6.03 6.46
N THR A 48 -17.01 4.88 6.65
CA THR A 48 -16.31 4.44 7.87
C THR A 48 -15.02 5.23 8.16
N SER A 49 -14.21 5.53 7.13
CA SER A 49 -13.01 6.39 7.31
C SER A 49 -13.37 7.85 7.58
N ALA A 50 -14.49 8.34 7.03
CA ALA A 50 -15.00 9.67 7.33
C ALA A 50 -15.52 9.76 8.78
N ALA A 51 -16.26 8.76 9.25
CA ALA A 51 -16.74 8.69 10.64
C ALA A 51 -15.58 8.61 11.66
N MET A 52 -14.51 7.85 11.35
CA MET A 52 -13.28 7.85 12.14
C MET A 52 -12.56 9.21 12.12
N ALA A 53 -12.49 9.88 10.96
CA ALA A 53 -11.84 11.18 10.83
C ALA A 53 -12.59 12.33 11.51
N ILE A 54 -13.92 12.20 11.67
CA ILE A 54 -14.80 13.20 12.30
C ILE A 54 -14.90 12.99 13.83
N GLY A 55 -14.29 11.93 14.37
CA GLY A 55 -14.31 11.67 15.81
C GLY A 55 -15.69 11.28 16.34
N GLY A 56 -16.51 10.60 15.53
CA GLY A 56 -17.88 10.20 15.89
C GLY A 56 -17.98 9.09 16.96
N PHE A 57 -16.85 8.69 17.58
CA PHE A 57 -16.82 7.71 18.65
C PHE A 57 -16.63 8.42 20.00
N PRO A 58 -17.34 8.00 21.06
CA PRO A 58 -17.24 8.63 22.36
C PRO A 58 -15.79 8.57 22.88
N GLU A 59 -15.33 9.65 23.52
CA GLU A 59 -13.96 9.81 24.06
C GLU A 59 -13.52 8.66 25.02
N LYS A 60 -14.47 7.87 25.52
CA LYS A 60 -14.24 6.72 26.41
C LYS A 60 -13.88 5.43 25.66
N ALA A 61 -14.04 5.36 24.35
CA ALA A 61 -13.64 4.21 23.54
C ALA A 61 -12.15 4.31 23.21
N ASN A 62 -11.30 4.05 24.20
CA ASN A 62 -9.86 4.16 24.04
C ASN A 62 -9.25 2.90 23.39
N PHE A 63 -9.75 2.49 22.22
CA PHE A 63 -9.09 1.56 21.31
C PHE A 63 -9.72 1.70 19.92
N PRO A 64 -8.94 1.74 18.82
CA PRO A 64 -9.48 1.43 17.51
C PRO A 64 -9.91 -0.05 17.56
N ASP A 65 -11.22 -0.31 17.52
CA ASP A 65 -11.72 -1.68 17.40
C ASP A 65 -11.00 -2.36 16.21
N PRO A 66 -10.43 -3.55 16.39
CA PRO A 66 -9.92 -4.32 15.27
C PRO A 66 -11.10 -4.64 14.36
N VAL A 67 -11.21 -3.91 13.26
CA VAL A 67 -12.24 -4.21 12.27
C VAL A 67 -11.78 -5.46 11.54
N ILE A 68 -12.50 -6.58 11.65
CA ILE A 68 -12.46 -7.59 10.58
C ILE A 68 -12.88 -6.86 9.31
N ASN A 69 -11.90 -6.53 8.47
CA ASN A 69 -12.13 -5.72 7.28
C ASN A 69 -12.94 -6.49 6.22
N ALA A 70 -12.93 -7.83 6.28
CA ALA A 70 -13.72 -8.71 5.43
C ALA A 70 -13.73 -10.15 5.98
N ALA A 71 -14.85 -10.85 5.81
CA ALA A 71 -14.94 -12.30 5.93
C ALA A 71 -15.34 -12.88 4.56
N LEU A 72 -14.75 -14.00 4.19
CA LEU A 72 -15.05 -14.71 2.94
C LEU A 72 -15.40 -16.16 3.30
N PHE A 73 -16.51 -16.64 2.76
CA PHE A 73 -16.99 -18.00 2.97
C PHE A 73 -16.78 -18.79 1.68
N PHE A 74 -16.33 -20.02 1.81
CA PHE A 74 -16.01 -20.91 0.71
C PHE A 74 -16.57 -22.29 1.00
N ASP A 75 -17.11 -22.94 -0.03
CA ASP A 75 -17.46 -24.37 0.05
C ASP A 75 -16.17 -25.20 0.13
N ASP A 76 -15.20 -24.88 -0.74
CA ASP A 76 -13.83 -25.42 -0.71
C ASP A 76 -12.84 -24.32 -0.28
N PRO A 77 -12.46 -24.25 1.02
CA PRO A 77 -11.60 -23.19 1.51
C PRO A 77 -10.14 -23.37 1.03
N PRO A 78 -9.41 -22.25 0.82
CA PRO A 78 -8.00 -22.33 0.48
C PRO A 78 -7.18 -22.99 1.60
N THR A 79 -6.11 -23.67 1.22
CA THR A 79 -5.19 -24.26 2.20
C THR A 79 -4.30 -23.20 2.85
N LEU A 80 -3.68 -23.55 3.98
CA LEU A 80 -2.65 -22.70 4.61
C LEU A 80 -1.53 -22.37 3.61
N ASP A 81 -1.09 -23.36 2.84
CA ASP A 81 -0.05 -23.19 1.83
C ASP A 81 -0.49 -22.23 0.72
N ASP A 82 -1.74 -22.30 0.28
CA ASP A 82 -2.28 -21.36 -0.72
C ASP A 82 -2.25 -19.92 -0.20
N LEU A 83 -2.69 -19.70 1.04
CA LEU A 83 -2.70 -18.36 1.64
C LEU A 83 -1.27 -17.82 1.78
N THR A 84 -0.35 -18.65 2.28
CA THR A 84 1.02 -18.26 2.58
C THR A 84 1.86 -18.05 1.31
N ALA A 85 1.64 -18.86 0.28
CA ALA A 85 2.41 -18.80 -0.97
C ALA A 85 1.80 -17.85 -2.03
N LYS A 86 0.48 -17.60 -2.01
CA LYS A 86 -0.21 -16.83 -3.07
C LYS A 86 -0.83 -15.54 -2.60
N VAL A 87 -1.33 -15.46 -1.36
CA VAL A 87 -2.07 -14.29 -0.85
C VAL A 87 -1.16 -13.34 -0.09
N VAL A 88 -0.49 -13.83 0.96
CA VAL A 88 0.42 -13.01 1.79
C VAL A 88 1.48 -12.27 0.96
N PRO A 89 2.17 -12.88 -0.01
CA PRO A 89 3.16 -12.16 -0.81
C PRO A 89 2.55 -11.00 -1.61
N LYS A 90 1.34 -11.19 -2.15
CA LYS A 90 0.62 -10.14 -2.89
C LYS A 90 0.20 -9.00 -1.96
N MET A 91 -0.23 -9.30 -0.74
CA MET A 91 -0.54 -8.27 0.25
C MET A 91 0.71 -7.48 0.62
N LEU A 92 1.83 -8.16 0.86
CA LEU A 92 3.10 -7.52 1.16
C LEU A 92 3.65 -6.68 -0.01
N GLN A 93 3.12 -6.75 -1.24
CA GLN A 93 3.52 -5.81 -2.29
C GLN A 93 3.12 -4.36 -1.97
N PHE A 94 2.13 -4.14 -1.11
CA PHE A 94 1.70 -2.80 -0.72
C PHE A 94 2.37 -2.36 0.58
N GLU A 95 2.97 -1.17 0.58
CA GLU A 95 3.67 -0.61 1.75
C GLU A 95 2.82 -0.54 3.03
N ARG A 96 1.51 -0.33 2.89
CA ARG A 96 0.57 -0.33 4.03
C ARG A 96 0.48 -1.67 4.78
N PHE A 97 0.81 -2.77 4.11
CA PHE A 97 0.78 -4.12 4.68
C PHE A 97 2.17 -4.58 5.15
N LYS A 98 3.22 -3.79 4.91
CA LYS A 98 4.60 -4.04 5.36
C LYS A 98 5.02 -3.20 6.56
N THR A 99 4.25 -2.17 6.90
CA THR A 99 4.64 -1.16 7.87
C THR A 99 3.68 -1.12 9.04
N ILE A 100 4.21 -0.77 10.21
CA ILE A 100 3.46 -0.59 11.45
C ILE A 100 3.15 0.91 11.59
N PRO A 101 1.87 1.31 11.64
CA PRO A 101 1.53 2.71 11.84
C PRO A 101 1.94 3.16 13.25
N LEU A 102 2.40 4.41 13.37
CA LEU A 102 2.76 5.01 14.66
C LEU A 102 1.60 5.88 15.14
N PRO A 103 0.85 5.52 16.20
CA PRO A 103 -0.38 6.21 16.60
C PRO A 103 -0.24 7.73 16.77
N HIS A 104 0.92 8.17 17.26
CA HIS A 104 1.19 9.57 17.57
C HIS A 104 1.84 10.34 16.41
N GLN A 105 2.03 9.69 15.25
CA GLN A 105 2.69 10.30 14.10
C GLN A 105 1.88 10.01 12.83
N ARG A 106 1.91 10.93 11.87
CA ARG A 106 1.34 10.69 10.52
C ARG A 106 2.33 9.89 9.66
N SER A 107 2.90 8.83 10.24
CA SER A 107 3.95 8.02 9.64
C SER A 107 3.75 6.54 9.98
N SER A 108 4.46 5.69 9.28
CA SER A 108 4.61 4.28 9.61
C SER A 108 6.10 3.94 9.66
N ARG A 109 6.43 2.88 10.38
CA ARG A 109 7.79 2.34 10.44
C ARG A 109 7.84 0.95 9.82
N PRO A 110 8.98 0.52 9.27
CA PRO A 110 9.15 -0.86 8.84
C PRO A 110 9.12 -1.82 10.05
N CYS A 111 8.84 -3.08 9.77
CA CYS A 111 8.97 -4.18 10.71
C CYS A 111 10.45 -4.54 10.92
N ALA A 112 10.82 -4.86 12.15
CA ALA A 112 12.13 -5.37 12.53
C ALA A 112 12.19 -6.87 12.20
N GLY A 113 13.29 -7.31 11.59
CA GLY A 113 13.48 -8.72 11.23
C GLY A 113 13.08 -9.05 9.78
N MET A 114 13.54 -8.26 8.82
CA MET A 114 13.47 -8.65 7.40
C MET A 114 14.46 -9.80 7.13
N PRO A 115 14.05 -10.89 6.44
CA PRO A 115 12.76 -11.07 5.76
C PRO A 115 11.62 -11.55 6.68
N ILE A 116 10.42 -11.00 6.48
CA ILE A 116 9.22 -11.39 7.24
C ILE A 116 8.77 -12.78 6.80
N ASP A 117 8.66 -13.73 7.73
CA ASP A 117 8.06 -15.03 7.47
C ASP A 117 6.55 -14.88 7.21
N HIS A 118 6.11 -15.36 6.04
CA HIS A 118 4.72 -15.28 5.62
C HIS A 118 3.80 -16.13 6.49
N ALA A 119 4.31 -17.20 7.09
CA ALA A 119 3.51 -18.08 7.96
C ALA A 119 2.99 -17.34 9.19
N HIS A 120 3.68 -16.29 9.63
CA HIS A 120 3.23 -15.47 10.78
C HIS A 120 1.94 -14.69 10.53
N PHE A 121 1.52 -14.53 9.26
CA PHE A 121 0.29 -13.80 8.92
C PHE A 121 -0.93 -14.69 8.82
N VAL A 122 -0.81 -16.02 8.92
CA VAL A 122 -1.94 -16.93 8.75
C VAL A 122 -2.11 -17.78 10.01
N ARG A 123 -3.32 -17.77 10.57
CA ARG A 123 -3.69 -18.62 11.70
C ARG A 123 -4.84 -19.52 11.29
N VAL A 124 -4.75 -20.79 11.69
CA VAL A 124 -5.76 -21.80 11.37
C VAL A 124 -6.49 -22.18 12.65
N PHE A 125 -7.81 -22.23 12.57
CA PHE A 125 -8.69 -22.69 13.65
C PHE A 125 -9.57 -23.79 13.12
N GLU A 126 -9.59 -24.91 13.84
CA GLU A 126 -10.52 -26.00 13.59
C GLU A 126 -11.62 -25.93 14.63
N VAL A 127 -12.85 -25.76 14.16
CA VAL A 127 -14.06 -25.69 14.97
C VAL A 127 -15.02 -26.78 14.51
N LYS A 128 -16.01 -27.13 15.35
CA LYS A 128 -17.03 -28.12 15.00
C LYS A 128 -18.41 -27.52 15.19
N GLY A 129 -19.14 -27.38 14.09
CA GLY A 129 -20.49 -26.79 14.04
C GLY A 129 -20.47 -25.32 13.63
N ASP A 130 -21.51 -24.92 12.90
CA ASP A 130 -21.63 -23.56 12.34
C ASP A 130 -21.71 -22.46 13.42
N ASP A 131 -22.35 -22.77 14.55
CA ASP A 131 -22.43 -21.85 15.69
C ASP A 131 -21.05 -21.53 16.29
N GLU A 132 -20.14 -22.51 16.24
CA GLU A 132 -18.77 -22.39 16.71
C GLU A 132 -17.91 -21.56 15.76
N VAL A 133 -18.15 -21.64 14.44
CA VAL A 133 -17.52 -20.77 13.44
C VAL A 133 -17.82 -19.31 13.76
N MET A 134 -19.10 -18.97 13.93
CA MET A 134 -19.50 -17.59 14.19
C MET A 134 -19.03 -17.10 15.56
N ARG A 135 -18.91 -17.99 16.56
CA ARG A 135 -18.29 -17.64 17.84
C ARG A 135 -16.81 -17.35 17.68
N CYS A 136 -16.06 -18.20 16.98
CA CYS A 136 -14.63 -18.00 16.70
C CYS A 136 -14.37 -16.68 15.95
N VAL A 137 -15.20 -16.35 14.95
CA VAL A 137 -15.13 -15.04 14.27
C VAL A 137 -15.31 -13.89 15.26
N ARG A 138 -16.32 -13.96 16.15
CA ARG A 138 -16.58 -12.91 17.14
C ARG A 138 -15.45 -12.77 18.16
N ASP A 139 -14.90 -13.88 18.62
CA ASP A 139 -13.82 -13.88 19.60
C ASP A 139 -12.56 -13.21 19.03
N HIS A 140 -12.34 -13.30 17.71
CA HIS A 140 -11.20 -12.69 17.04
C HIS A 140 -11.47 -11.30 16.44
N LEU A 141 -12.72 -10.81 16.42
CA LEU A 141 -13.02 -9.40 16.11
C LEU A 141 -12.29 -8.45 17.06
N HIS A 142 -12.12 -8.84 18.33
CA HIS A 142 -11.54 -7.97 19.35
C HIS A 142 -10.10 -8.36 19.71
N ASP A 143 -9.45 -9.20 18.90
CA ASP A 143 -8.07 -9.61 19.17
C ASP A 143 -7.12 -8.43 18.87
N PRO A 144 -6.37 -7.92 19.89
CA PRO A 144 -5.55 -6.73 19.71
C PRO A 144 -4.25 -6.98 18.91
N LEU A 145 -4.10 -8.15 18.26
CA LEU A 145 -2.95 -8.61 17.44
C LEU A 145 -1.57 -8.54 18.14
N SER A 146 -1.55 -8.18 19.41
CA SER A 146 -0.35 -7.90 20.24
C SER A 146 -0.19 -8.92 21.37
N LYS A 147 -1.12 -9.86 21.51
CA LYS A 147 -1.13 -10.90 22.55
C LYS A 147 -0.83 -12.28 21.96
N GLY A 148 -0.51 -13.25 22.82
CA GLY A 148 -0.53 -14.68 22.46
C GLY A 148 0.71 -15.21 21.74
N GLY A 149 1.92 -14.70 22.03
CA GLY A 149 3.17 -15.24 21.46
C GLY A 149 3.45 -14.83 20.01
N ARG A 150 2.68 -13.89 19.45
CA ARG A 150 2.95 -13.28 18.15
C ARG A 150 4.28 -12.53 18.17
N PRO A 151 5.04 -12.53 17.07
CA PRO A 151 6.20 -11.66 16.95
C PRO A 151 5.76 -10.21 17.20
N ALA A 152 6.43 -9.55 18.13
CA ALA A 152 6.03 -8.22 18.60
C ALA A 152 6.10 -7.13 17.52
N ASP A 153 6.75 -7.44 16.38
CA ASP A 153 7.03 -6.47 15.33
C ASP A 153 6.52 -6.86 13.95
N LEU A 154 5.24 -7.23 13.90
CA LEU A 154 4.53 -7.46 12.64
C LEU A 154 3.55 -6.33 12.31
N PRO A 155 3.23 -6.13 11.02
CA PRO A 155 2.12 -5.26 10.60
C PRO A 155 0.80 -5.66 11.26
N TRP A 156 -0.08 -4.69 11.51
CA TRP A 156 -1.37 -4.92 12.18
C TRP A 156 -2.44 -5.53 11.27
N TRP A 157 -2.17 -6.71 10.75
CA TRP A 157 -3.15 -7.53 10.04
C TRP A 157 -2.75 -9.01 10.13
N GLU A 158 -3.73 -9.90 10.14
CA GLU A 158 -3.54 -11.34 9.98
C GLU A 158 -4.73 -11.92 9.18
N LEU A 159 -4.53 -13.10 8.61
CA LEU A 159 -5.55 -13.90 7.96
C LEU A 159 -5.94 -15.04 8.91
N LEU A 160 -7.23 -15.18 9.17
CA LEU A 160 -7.77 -16.28 9.96
C LEU A 160 -8.44 -17.26 9.01
N LEU A 161 -7.95 -18.49 8.98
CA LEU A 161 -8.56 -19.61 8.29
C LEU A 161 -9.32 -20.45 9.30
N ILE A 162 -10.64 -20.28 9.36
CA ILE A 162 -11.52 -21.04 10.25
C ILE A 162 -12.13 -22.19 9.44
N LYS A 163 -11.89 -23.42 9.87
CA LYS A 163 -12.37 -24.65 9.24
C LYS A 163 -13.40 -25.31 10.14
N ASN A 164 -14.55 -25.64 9.57
CA ASN A 164 -15.59 -26.46 10.20
C ASN A 164 -15.48 -27.90 9.68
#